data_AF-A0A0Q8SX99-F1
#
_entry.id   AF-A0A0Q8SX99-F1
#
_cell.length_a   1.000
_cell.length_b   1.000
_cell.length_c   1.000
_cell.angle_alpha   90.00
_cell.angle_beta   90.00
_cell.angle_gamma   90.00
#
_symmetry.space_group_name_H-M   'P 1'
#
loop_
_entity.id
_entity.type
_entity.pdbx_description
1 polymer ?
#
loop_
_entity_poly.entity_id
_entity_poly.type
_entity_poly.pdbx_seq_one_letter_code
_entity_poly.pdbx_strand_id
1 'polypeptide(L)'
;MSFFRSFLACGLTALAAAFAPVAQAQPTTYAYSVALTLAAPKGSASETASKNKTLPAGIKFSPCDATALDQFAFTIKYDAGKAAVGTTPGTLQNVYVIFHRDGSFVFPLVRSPLITTGAIFKVYVAPGNIQTTDAYTAVSDNLGGAQTEVILGGNLTLHGLDSGVWLVTAIIAPAATVNFDDPRTWSAWDTLPFMLRKPWKGFTNSYCE
;
A
#
# COMPACT_ATOMS: atom_id res chain seq x y z
N MET A 1 -28.16 69.25 47.40
CA MET A 1 -29.26 69.10 46.44
C MET A 1 -29.23 67.67 45.90
N SER A 2 -30.40 67.01 45.76
CA SER A 2 -30.68 65.67 45.15
C SER A 2 -29.86 64.45 45.64
N PHE A 3 -30.42 63.38 46.23
CA PHE A 3 -31.42 62.39 45.73
C PHE A 3 -30.93 61.62 44.49
N PHE A 4 -30.96 60.27 44.35
CA PHE A 4 -31.59 59.13 45.08
C PHE A 4 -30.56 58.28 45.87
N ARG A 5 -30.79 57.18 46.63
CA ARG A 5 -31.92 56.26 47.00
C ARG A 5 -32.22 54.96 46.19
N SER A 6 -31.89 53.81 46.82
CA SER A 6 -32.49 52.45 46.68
C SER A 6 -32.18 51.63 45.41
N PHE A 7 -32.16 50.28 45.38
CA PHE A 7 -32.69 49.23 46.28
C PHE A 7 -31.74 48.01 46.48
N LEU A 8 -32.00 47.18 47.50
CA LEU A 8 -31.50 45.80 47.60
C LEU A 8 -32.14 44.89 46.54
N ALA A 9 -31.40 43.86 46.10
CA ALA A 9 -31.97 42.60 45.64
C ALA A 9 -31.10 41.42 46.11
N CYS A 10 -31.70 40.49 46.86
CA CYS A 10 -31.08 39.24 47.30
C CYS A 10 -31.23 38.18 46.20
N GLY A 11 -30.26 37.26 46.07
CA GLY A 11 -30.32 36.19 45.07
C GLY A 11 -29.29 35.08 45.31
N LEU A 12 -29.64 34.07 46.11
CA LEU A 12 -28.95 32.78 46.09
C LEU A 12 -29.42 31.95 44.89
N THR A 13 -28.52 31.63 43.96
CA THR A 13 -28.52 30.43 43.10
C THR A 13 -27.18 30.40 42.34
N ALA A 14 -26.59 29.26 41.98
CA ALA A 14 -26.74 27.90 42.48
C ALA A 14 -25.42 27.15 42.23
N LEU A 15 -25.18 26.06 42.98
CA LEU A 15 -24.02 25.19 42.76
C LEU A 15 -24.20 24.42 41.43
N ALA A 16 -23.66 24.96 40.33
CA ALA A 16 -23.52 24.23 39.08
C ALA A 16 -22.12 23.60 39.04
N ALA A 17 -22.00 22.40 39.63
CA ALA A 17 -20.85 21.56 39.36
C ALA A 17 -20.82 21.28 37.85
N ALA A 18 -19.86 21.90 37.16
CA ALA A 18 -19.64 21.62 35.75
C ALA A 18 -19.13 20.18 35.64
N PHE A 19 -20.05 19.26 35.37
CA PHE A 19 -19.72 17.95 34.83
C PHE A 19 -19.07 18.17 33.48
N ALA A 20 -17.76 18.42 33.49
CA ALA A 20 -16.95 18.34 32.29
C ALA A 20 -17.21 16.94 31.72
N PRO A 21 -17.71 16.80 30.48
CA PRO A 21 -17.78 15.49 29.87
C PRO A 21 -16.36 14.95 29.90
N VAL A 22 -16.19 13.75 30.47
CA VAL A 22 -14.94 13.01 30.35
C VAL A 22 -14.59 13.05 28.88
N ALA A 23 -13.46 13.67 28.54
CA ALA A 23 -12.98 13.74 27.18
C ALA A 23 -12.68 12.30 26.77
N GLN A 24 -13.69 11.65 26.20
CA GLN A 24 -13.62 10.28 25.74
C GLN A 24 -12.50 10.28 24.71
N ALA A 25 -11.35 9.73 25.10
CA ALA A 25 -10.17 9.73 24.26
C ALA A 25 -10.60 9.18 22.91
N GLN A 26 -10.49 10.00 21.86
CA GLN A 26 -10.77 9.50 20.52
C GLN A 26 -9.92 8.25 20.34
N PRO A 27 -10.49 7.13 19.86
CA PRO A 27 -9.71 5.94 19.58
C PRO A 27 -8.61 6.39 18.62
N THR A 28 -7.36 6.36 19.09
CA THR A 28 -6.22 6.88 18.34
C THR A 28 -6.17 6.12 17.03
N THR A 29 -6.51 6.80 15.93
CA THR A 29 -6.50 6.21 14.59
C THR A 29 -5.15 5.52 14.41
N TYR A 30 -5.18 4.22 14.14
CA TYR A 30 -3.96 3.43 14.09
C TYR A 30 -3.03 4.01 13.01
N ALA A 31 -1.75 4.20 13.35
CA ALA A 31 -0.77 4.73 12.41
C ALA A 31 -0.27 3.61 11.49
N TYR A 32 -1.10 3.26 10.49
CA TYR A 32 -0.72 2.33 9.44
C TYR A 32 0.48 2.87 8.65
N SER A 33 1.34 1.98 8.19
CA SER A 33 2.48 2.36 7.34
C SER A 33 2.79 1.27 6.34
N VAL A 34 3.26 1.67 5.16
CA VAL A 34 3.77 0.77 4.14
C VAL A 34 4.91 1.46 3.39
N ALA A 35 5.90 0.67 2.98
CA ALA A 35 7.03 1.10 2.16
C ALA A 35 7.45 -0.04 1.23
N LEU A 36 7.68 0.28 -0.04
CA LEU A 36 8.16 -0.63 -1.06
C LEU A 36 9.62 -0.33 -1.39
N THR A 37 10.41 -1.38 -1.60
CA THR A 37 11.78 -1.27 -2.08
C THR A 37 12.06 -2.29 -3.18
N LEU A 38 13.01 -1.96 -4.06
CA LEU A 38 13.32 -2.75 -5.25
C LEU A 38 14.84 -2.90 -5.41
N ALA A 39 15.27 -4.16 -5.47
CA ALA A 39 16.64 -4.54 -5.73
C ALA A 39 16.77 -5.27 -7.08
N ALA A 40 17.91 -5.06 -7.75
CA ALA A 40 18.35 -5.93 -8.84
C ALA A 40 19.17 -7.08 -8.21
N PRO A 41 18.74 -8.35 -8.33
CA PRO A 41 19.47 -9.49 -7.76
C PRO A 41 20.87 -9.63 -8.36
N LYS A 42 21.83 -10.12 -7.56
CA LYS A 42 23.20 -10.33 -8.04
C LYS A 42 23.24 -11.35 -9.19
N GLY A 43 23.95 -11.03 -10.26
CA GLY A 43 24.02 -11.83 -11.49
C GLY A 43 22.85 -11.61 -12.45
N SER A 44 21.93 -10.71 -12.17
CA SER A 44 20.82 -10.38 -13.09
C SER A 44 21.25 -9.43 -14.21
N ALA A 45 20.51 -9.46 -15.33
CA ALA A 45 20.68 -8.47 -16.40
C ALA A 45 20.43 -7.04 -15.88
N SER A 46 19.44 -6.87 -15.00
CA SER A 46 19.18 -5.65 -14.24
C SER A 46 20.37 -5.16 -13.39
N GLU A 47 21.15 -6.06 -12.77
CA GLU A 47 22.36 -5.66 -12.00
C GLU A 47 23.44 -5.11 -12.95
N THR A 48 23.69 -5.80 -14.06
CA THR A 48 24.62 -5.35 -15.11
C THR A 48 24.19 -4.01 -15.70
N ALA A 49 22.90 -3.87 -16.01
CA ALA A 49 22.34 -2.63 -16.53
C ALA A 49 22.50 -1.45 -15.55
N SER A 50 22.33 -1.69 -14.25
CA SER A 50 22.51 -0.64 -13.21
C SER A 50 23.93 -0.07 -13.11
N LYS A 51 24.93 -0.76 -13.68
CA LYS A 51 26.34 -0.32 -13.75
C LYS A 51 26.65 0.42 -15.05
N ASN A 52 25.79 0.32 -16.07
CA ASN A 52 26.00 0.97 -17.36
C ASN A 52 25.48 2.42 -17.33
N LYS A 53 26.41 3.37 -17.46
CA LYS A 53 26.13 4.81 -17.44
C LYS A 53 25.34 5.33 -18.65
N THR A 54 25.14 4.52 -19.69
CA THR A 54 24.29 4.89 -20.85
C THR A 54 22.81 4.51 -20.65
N LEU A 55 22.46 3.86 -19.53
CA LEU A 55 21.11 3.42 -19.19
C LEU A 55 20.49 4.31 -18.09
N PRO A 56 19.16 4.23 -17.86
CA PRO A 56 18.48 5.08 -16.87
C PRO A 56 19.04 4.91 -15.45
N ALA A 57 19.56 5.99 -14.87
CA ALA A 57 20.14 5.98 -13.52
C ALA A 57 19.12 6.25 -12.39
N GLY A 58 18.04 7.00 -12.68
CA GLY A 58 17.06 7.43 -11.68
C GLY A 58 15.93 6.44 -11.40
N ILE A 59 15.89 5.30 -12.09
CA ILE A 59 14.85 4.27 -12.00
C ILE A 59 15.49 2.90 -12.15
N LYS A 60 14.98 1.89 -11.44
CA LYS A 60 15.46 0.51 -11.61
C LYS A 60 15.04 0.00 -12.98
N PHE A 61 16.01 -0.45 -13.75
CA PHE A 61 15.87 -0.75 -15.18
C PHE A 61 16.27 -2.19 -15.49
N SER A 62 15.41 -2.86 -16.22
CA SER A 62 15.58 -4.21 -16.77
C SER A 62 15.64 -4.09 -18.30
N PRO A 63 16.67 -4.62 -18.99
CA PRO A 63 16.72 -4.64 -20.46
C PRO A 63 15.75 -5.65 -21.10
N CYS A 64 15.21 -6.58 -20.32
CA CYS A 64 14.58 -7.83 -20.74
C CYS A 64 15.45 -8.57 -21.75
N ASP A 65 16.59 -9.01 -21.24
CA ASP A 65 17.56 -9.85 -21.95
C ASP A 65 17.18 -11.32 -21.77
N ALA A 66 16.58 -11.91 -22.80
CA ALA A 66 16.16 -13.31 -22.84
C ALA A 66 17.31 -14.31 -22.69
N THR A 67 18.58 -13.88 -22.81
CA THR A 67 19.76 -14.74 -22.66
C THR A 67 20.33 -14.76 -21.24
N ALA A 68 19.79 -13.93 -20.35
CA ALA A 68 20.22 -13.78 -18.97
C ALA A 68 19.05 -13.89 -17.99
N LEU A 69 19.35 -14.04 -16.70
CA LEU A 69 18.31 -13.94 -15.67
C LEU A 69 17.92 -12.47 -15.49
N ASP A 70 16.87 -12.01 -16.16
CA ASP A 70 16.31 -10.68 -15.89
C ASP A 70 15.16 -10.75 -14.89
N GLN A 71 15.35 -10.07 -13.77
CA GLN A 71 14.58 -10.27 -12.57
C GLN A 71 14.74 -9.10 -11.62
N PHE A 72 13.68 -8.88 -10.83
CA PHE A 72 13.60 -7.86 -9.81
C PHE A 72 13.15 -8.49 -8.49
N ALA A 73 13.82 -8.13 -7.39
CA ALA A 73 13.41 -8.50 -6.04
C ALA A 73 12.66 -7.32 -5.42
N PHE A 74 11.37 -7.53 -5.14
CA PHE A 74 10.50 -6.56 -4.50
C PHE A 74 10.33 -6.91 -3.02
N THR A 75 10.55 -5.92 -2.14
CA THR A 75 10.39 -6.06 -0.70
C THR A 75 9.37 -5.05 -0.21
N ILE A 76 8.38 -5.53 0.55
CA ILE A 76 7.41 -4.70 1.27
C ILE A 76 7.79 -4.67 2.76
N LYS A 77 7.69 -3.50 3.36
CA LYS A 77 7.66 -3.31 4.81
C LYS A 77 6.33 -2.66 5.15
N TYR A 78 5.55 -3.24 6.06
CA TYR A 78 4.23 -2.71 6.39
C TYR A 78 3.86 -2.91 7.86
N ASP A 79 3.02 -2.03 8.40
CA ASP A 79 2.29 -2.24 9.64
C ASP A 79 0.80 -2.04 9.36
N ALA A 80 0.08 -3.17 9.33
CA ALA A 80 -1.32 -3.26 8.91
C ALA A 80 -2.30 -3.36 10.09
N GLY A 81 -1.89 -2.94 11.29
CA GLY A 81 -2.72 -2.97 12.49
C GLY A 81 -2.29 -4.02 13.50
N LYS A 82 -3.02 -4.10 14.63
CA LYS A 82 -2.81 -5.09 15.69
C LYS A 82 -4.00 -6.02 15.80
N ALA A 83 -3.73 -7.30 16.09
CA ALA A 83 -4.76 -8.26 16.46
C ALA A 83 -5.53 -7.79 17.70
N ALA A 84 -6.77 -8.26 17.87
CA ALA A 84 -7.54 -8.03 19.09
C ALA A 84 -6.88 -8.74 20.28
N VAL A 85 -6.82 -8.07 21.44
CA VAL A 85 -6.21 -8.63 22.66
C VAL A 85 -7.13 -8.39 23.85
N GLY A 86 -7.66 -9.48 24.41
CA GLY A 86 -8.67 -9.43 25.47
C GLY A 86 -9.93 -8.69 25.00
N THR A 87 -10.26 -7.59 25.67
CA THR A 87 -11.37 -6.69 25.30
C THR A 87 -10.97 -5.57 24.34
N THR A 88 -9.69 -5.46 23.97
CA THR A 88 -9.20 -4.41 23.06
C THR A 88 -9.55 -4.78 21.62
N PRO A 89 -10.34 -3.97 20.88
CA PRO A 89 -10.64 -4.23 19.48
C PRO A 89 -9.37 -4.28 18.61
N GLY A 90 -9.33 -5.21 17.67
CA GLY A 90 -8.26 -5.28 16.68
C GLY A 90 -8.35 -4.14 15.66
N THR A 91 -7.21 -3.75 15.11
CA THR A 91 -7.09 -2.75 14.04
C THR A 91 -6.56 -3.34 12.74
N LEU A 92 -6.51 -4.68 12.61
CA LEU A 92 -6.01 -5.35 11.41
C LEU A 92 -6.80 -4.93 10.15
N GLN A 93 -6.06 -4.66 9.08
CA GLN A 93 -6.57 -4.39 7.74
C GLN A 93 -5.93 -5.33 6.71
N ASN A 94 -6.53 -5.36 5.51
CA ASN A 94 -5.98 -6.09 4.37
C ASN A 94 -4.78 -5.32 3.81
N VAL A 95 -3.77 -6.07 3.35
CA VAL A 95 -2.68 -5.56 2.52
C VAL A 95 -2.95 -6.00 1.08
N TYR A 96 -2.90 -5.06 0.15
CA TYR A 96 -3.00 -5.28 -1.29
C TYR A 96 -1.68 -4.89 -1.96
N VAL A 97 -1.29 -5.62 -3.00
CA VAL A 97 -0.11 -5.31 -3.82
C VAL A 97 -0.53 -5.39 -5.28
N ILE A 98 -0.29 -4.33 -6.04
CA ILE A 98 -0.82 -4.15 -7.38
C ILE A 98 0.29 -3.68 -8.33
N PHE A 99 0.60 -4.49 -9.33
CA PHE A 99 1.51 -4.15 -10.41
C PHE A 99 0.69 -3.59 -11.58
N HIS A 100 1.07 -2.44 -12.12
CA HIS A 100 0.30 -1.80 -13.19
C HIS A 100 1.18 -0.90 -14.06
N ARG A 101 0.62 -0.53 -15.20
CA ARG A 101 1.14 0.49 -16.11
C ARG A 101 -0.04 1.28 -16.66
N ASP A 102 0.08 2.61 -16.67
CA ASP A 102 -1.02 3.48 -17.12
C ASP A 102 -1.49 3.13 -18.53
N GLY A 103 -2.82 3.05 -18.70
CA GLY A 103 -3.46 2.64 -19.95
C GLY A 103 -3.26 1.18 -20.33
N SER A 104 -2.87 0.31 -19.37
CA SER A 104 -2.72 -1.14 -19.56
C SER A 104 -3.46 -1.93 -18.46
N PHE A 105 -3.35 -3.25 -18.52
CA PHE A 105 -3.86 -4.15 -17.50
C PHE A 105 -3.24 -3.88 -16.12
N VAL A 106 -4.02 -4.21 -15.10
CA VAL A 106 -3.68 -4.12 -13.69
C VAL A 106 -3.57 -5.54 -13.13
N PHE A 107 -2.51 -5.80 -12.37
CA PHE A 107 -2.11 -7.12 -11.92
C PHE A 107 -1.97 -7.18 -10.39
N PRO A 108 -3.07 -7.42 -9.64
CA PRO A 108 -3.01 -7.70 -8.21
C PRO A 108 -2.21 -8.98 -7.94
N LEU A 109 -1.24 -8.89 -7.03
CA LEU A 109 -0.55 -10.03 -6.45
C LEU A 109 -1.34 -10.48 -5.21
N VAL A 110 -2.05 -11.60 -5.35
CA VAL A 110 -2.92 -12.17 -4.33
C VAL A 110 -2.19 -13.30 -3.62
N ARG A 111 -2.26 -13.37 -2.29
CA ARG A 111 -1.73 -14.49 -1.50
C ARG A 111 -2.71 -14.82 -0.37
N SER A 112 -3.26 -16.03 -0.43
CA SER A 112 -4.09 -16.60 0.64
C SER A 112 -3.52 -17.97 1.03
N PRO A 113 -2.62 -18.05 2.03
CA PRO A 113 -1.93 -19.29 2.40
C PRO A 113 -2.86 -20.38 2.93
N LEU A 114 -4.09 -20.04 3.33
CA LEU A 114 -5.12 -21.00 3.75
C LEU A 114 -5.78 -21.75 2.58
N ILE A 115 -5.66 -21.24 1.34
CA ILE A 115 -6.39 -21.75 0.17
C ILE A 115 -5.42 -22.15 -0.96
N THR A 116 -4.32 -21.41 -1.14
CA THR A 116 -3.36 -21.59 -2.23
C THR A 116 -1.92 -21.48 -1.75
N THR A 117 -1.06 -22.41 -2.18
CA THR A 117 0.38 -22.31 -1.95
C THR A 117 1.00 -21.18 -2.78
N GLY A 118 1.53 -20.16 -2.10
CA GLY A 118 2.24 -19.04 -2.72
C GLY A 118 1.35 -17.85 -3.10
N ALA A 119 1.92 -16.93 -3.88
CA ALA A 119 1.23 -15.76 -4.41
C ALA A 119 0.96 -15.93 -5.91
N ILE A 120 -0.17 -15.40 -6.39
CA ILE A 120 -0.60 -15.47 -7.78
C ILE A 120 -0.96 -14.09 -8.32
N PHE A 121 -0.72 -13.85 -9.61
CA PHE A 121 -1.22 -12.66 -10.29
C PHE A 121 -2.64 -12.90 -10.81
N LYS A 122 -3.55 -11.99 -10.48
CA LYS A 122 -4.81 -11.82 -11.23
C LYS A 122 -4.64 -10.74 -12.30
N VAL A 123 -5.53 -10.69 -13.28
CA VAL A 123 -5.46 -9.71 -14.38
C VAL A 123 -6.80 -8.99 -14.51
N TYR A 124 -6.76 -7.66 -14.45
CA TYR A 124 -7.92 -6.78 -14.59
C TYR A 124 -7.67 -5.69 -15.63
N VAL A 125 -8.74 -5.22 -16.28
CA VAL A 125 -8.67 -4.14 -17.29
C VAL A 125 -8.54 -2.74 -16.70
N ALA A 126 -8.92 -2.55 -15.44
CA ALA A 126 -8.86 -1.29 -14.70
C ALA A 126 -8.84 -1.55 -13.17
N PRO A 127 -8.42 -0.58 -12.33
CA PRO A 127 -8.33 -0.78 -10.88
C PRO A 127 -9.69 -1.02 -10.22
N GLY A 128 -10.75 -0.31 -10.62
CA GLY A 128 -12.12 -0.53 -10.14
C GLY A 128 -12.71 -1.93 -10.39
N ASN A 129 -12.05 -2.81 -11.16
CA ASN A 129 -12.45 -4.21 -11.33
C ASN A 129 -11.80 -5.16 -10.30
N ILE A 130 -10.79 -4.73 -9.55
CA ILE A 130 -10.11 -5.54 -8.52
C ILE A 130 -11.10 -5.86 -7.40
N GLN A 131 -11.16 -7.11 -6.97
CA GLN A 131 -12.07 -7.52 -5.91
C GLN A 131 -11.48 -7.21 -4.53
N THR A 132 -12.32 -6.86 -3.56
CA THR A 132 -11.88 -6.58 -2.19
C THR A 132 -11.24 -7.81 -1.50
N THR A 133 -11.47 -9.00 -2.04
CA THR A 133 -10.87 -10.28 -1.65
C THR A 133 -9.51 -10.56 -2.29
N ASP A 134 -9.03 -9.72 -3.23
CA ASP A 134 -7.73 -9.87 -3.91
C ASP A 134 -6.55 -9.35 -3.06
N ALA A 135 -6.55 -9.67 -1.77
CA ALA A 135 -5.52 -9.25 -0.84
C ALA A 135 -4.21 -10.02 -1.05
N TYR A 136 -3.08 -9.32 -0.92
CA TYR A 136 -1.77 -9.94 -0.71
C TYR A 136 -1.66 -10.53 0.70
N THR A 137 -2.33 -9.94 1.69
CA THR A 137 -2.53 -10.55 3.01
C THR A 137 -3.87 -10.09 3.56
N ALA A 138 -4.81 -11.02 3.66
CA ALA A 138 -6.12 -10.77 4.24
C ALA A 138 -6.03 -10.61 5.76
N VAL A 139 -6.99 -9.90 6.38
CA VAL A 139 -7.10 -9.75 7.85
C VAL A 139 -7.07 -11.10 8.58
N SER A 140 -7.69 -12.14 8.02
CA SER A 140 -7.68 -13.51 8.58
C SER A 140 -6.29 -14.13 8.66
N ASP A 141 -5.39 -13.71 7.77
CA ASP A 141 -4.08 -14.31 7.54
C ASP A 141 -2.96 -13.40 8.10
N ASN A 142 -3.33 -12.27 8.71
CA ASN A 142 -2.43 -11.22 9.17
C ASN A 142 -2.13 -11.36 10.67
N LEU A 143 -0.85 -11.57 11.02
CA LEU A 143 -0.40 -11.66 12.41
C LEU A 143 -0.34 -10.30 13.13
N GLY A 144 -0.39 -9.20 12.37
CA GLY A 144 -0.33 -7.83 12.88
C GLY A 144 1.08 -7.32 13.18
N GLY A 145 1.16 -6.04 13.55
CA GLY A 145 2.39 -5.31 13.79
C GLY A 145 3.22 -5.08 12.51
N ALA A 146 4.45 -4.62 12.71
CA ALA A 146 5.38 -4.35 11.63
C ALA A 146 5.97 -5.65 11.04
N GLN A 147 5.73 -5.87 9.75
CA GLN A 147 6.23 -6.98 8.95
C GLN A 147 7.24 -6.49 7.91
N THR A 148 8.10 -7.38 7.43
CA THR A 148 9.00 -7.13 6.30
C THR A 148 9.17 -8.41 5.49
N GLU A 149 8.76 -8.36 4.23
CA GLU A 149 8.63 -9.55 3.38
C GLU A 149 9.16 -9.28 1.97
N VAL A 150 9.84 -10.27 1.39
CA VAL A 150 10.22 -10.23 -0.03
C VAL A 150 9.06 -10.86 -0.83
N ILE A 151 8.15 -10.01 -1.33
CA ILE A 151 6.89 -10.44 -1.94
C ILE A 151 7.06 -11.27 -3.22
N LEU A 152 8.21 -11.09 -3.88
CA LEU A 152 8.66 -11.82 -5.06
C LEU A 152 10.16 -12.15 -4.86
N GLY A 153 10.44 -13.02 -3.88
CA GLY A 153 11.80 -13.41 -3.48
C GLY A 153 12.47 -14.46 -4.37
N GLY A 154 11.74 -15.02 -5.33
CA GLY A 154 12.26 -15.80 -6.46
C GLY A 154 11.84 -15.12 -7.77
N ASN A 155 12.56 -15.43 -8.85
CA ASN A 155 12.49 -14.76 -10.15
C ASN A 155 11.04 -14.40 -10.56
N LEU A 156 10.63 -13.13 -10.39
CA LEU A 156 9.55 -12.59 -11.20
C LEU A 156 10.08 -12.58 -12.63
N THR A 157 9.66 -13.56 -13.42
CA THR A 157 9.95 -13.58 -14.84
C THR A 157 9.32 -12.35 -15.47
N LEU A 158 10.14 -11.40 -15.91
CA LEU A 158 9.67 -10.18 -16.56
C LEU A 158 9.17 -10.46 -17.99
N HIS A 159 9.48 -11.66 -18.50
CA HIS A 159 9.02 -12.22 -19.77
C HIS A 159 7.50 -12.11 -19.94
N GLY A 160 7.04 -11.72 -21.12
CA GLY A 160 5.64 -11.47 -21.46
C GLY A 160 5.09 -10.11 -21.01
N LEU A 161 5.74 -9.39 -20.11
CA LEU A 161 5.31 -8.05 -19.71
C LEU A 161 5.62 -7.02 -20.80
N ASP A 162 4.71 -6.07 -21.01
CA ASP A 162 4.92 -4.93 -21.91
C ASP A 162 6.15 -4.10 -21.51
N SER A 163 6.87 -3.60 -22.51
CA SER A 163 7.87 -2.54 -22.33
C SER A 163 7.22 -1.23 -21.86
N GLY A 164 7.92 -0.50 -20.98
CA GLY A 164 7.44 0.76 -20.42
C GLY A 164 7.95 1.04 -19.01
N VAL A 165 7.56 2.20 -18.48
CA VAL A 165 7.51 2.40 -17.03
C VAL A 165 6.33 1.62 -16.44
N TRP A 166 6.60 0.89 -15.37
CA TRP A 166 5.65 0.17 -14.54
C TRP A 166 5.69 0.71 -13.12
N LEU A 167 4.60 0.50 -12.40
CA LEU A 167 4.39 0.91 -11.03
C LEU A 167 3.98 -0.32 -10.22
N VAL A 168 4.57 -0.50 -9.05
CA VAL A 168 4.01 -1.38 -8.01
C VAL A 168 3.49 -0.50 -6.88
N THR A 169 2.22 -0.67 -6.53
CA THR A 169 1.57 0.03 -5.42
C THR A 169 1.19 -0.97 -4.36
N ALA A 170 1.48 -0.65 -3.10
CA ALA A 170 1.02 -1.39 -1.94
C ALA A 170 0.02 -0.52 -1.16
N ILE A 171 -1.09 -1.13 -0.73
CA ILE A 171 -2.21 -0.45 -0.09
C ILE A 171 -2.59 -1.21 1.18
N ILE A 172 -2.78 -0.49 2.28
CA ILE A 172 -3.44 -0.99 3.49
C ILE A 172 -4.84 -0.37 3.53
N ALA A 173 -5.89 -1.19 3.51
CA ALA A 173 -7.26 -0.71 3.53
C ALA A 173 -8.24 -1.70 4.18
N PRO A 174 -9.39 -1.24 4.73
CA PRO A 174 -10.43 -2.14 5.22
C PRO A 174 -11.16 -2.80 4.05
N ALA A 175 -11.30 -4.13 4.08
CA ALA A 175 -11.94 -4.91 3.01
C ALA A 175 -13.38 -4.45 2.67
N ALA A 176 -14.10 -3.90 3.65
CA ALA A 176 -15.48 -3.45 3.50
C ALA A 176 -15.64 -2.08 2.83
N THR A 177 -14.57 -1.27 2.74
CA THR A 177 -14.63 0.13 2.28
C THR A 177 -13.56 0.49 1.25
N VAL A 178 -12.63 -0.40 0.93
CA VAL A 178 -11.58 -0.15 -0.06
C VAL A 178 -12.17 0.10 -1.44
N ASN A 179 -11.72 1.17 -2.09
CA ASN A 179 -11.96 1.48 -3.49
C ASN A 179 -10.61 1.75 -4.15
N PHE A 180 -10.23 0.95 -5.15
CA PHE A 180 -8.94 1.05 -5.83
C PHE A 180 -8.83 2.26 -6.79
N ASP A 181 -9.93 2.98 -7.03
CA ASP A 181 -9.93 4.25 -7.76
C ASP A 181 -9.99 5.48 -6.82
N ASP A 182 -10.10 5.31 -5.49
CA ASP A 182 -10.19 6.42 -4.52
C ASP A 182 -9.20 6.26 -3.34
N PRO A 183 -8.07 6.99 -3.34
CA PRO A 183 -7.04 6.89 -2.29
C PRO A 183 -7.50 7.35 -0.91
N ARG A 184 -8.64 8.04 -0.81
CA ARG A 184 -9.24 8.43 0.49
C ARG A 184 -9.81 7.23 1.26
N THR A 185 -9.96 6.08 0.59
CA THR A 185 -10.38 4.81 1.21
C THR A 185 -9.20 4.00 1.77
N TRP A 186 -7.96 4.45 1.56
CA TRP A 186 -6.74 3.74 1.92
C TRP A 186 -6.17 4.32 3.23
N SER A 187 -5.80 3.45 4.16
CA SER A 187 -5.26 3.84 5.46
C SER A 187 -3.76 4.16 5.40
N ALA A 188 -3.04 3.51 4.51
CA ALA A 188 -1.67 3.84 4.09
C ALA A 188 -1.40 3.25 2.71
N TRP A 189 -0.54 3.88 1.92
CA TRP A 189 -0.10 3.37 0.63
C TRP A 189 1.29 3.87 0.26
N ASP A 190 1.95 3.15 -0.64
CA ASP A 190 3.22 3.55 -1.26
C ASP A 190 3.27 3.03 -2.71
N THR A 191 3.99 3.72 -3.58
CA THR A 191 4.12 3.39 -5.01
C THR A 191 5.56 3.55 -5.49
N LEU A 192 6.10 2.50 -6.11
CA LEU A 192 7.48 2.44 -6.57
C LEU A 192 7.56 2.19 -8.09
N PRO A 193 8.25 3.05 -8.87
CA PRO A 193 8.41 2.86 -10.30
C PRO A 193 9.60 1.96 -10.67
N PHE A 194 9.44 1.20 -11.75
CA PHE A 194 10.50 0.45 -12.43
C PHE A 194 10.32 0.50 -13.95
N MET A 195 11.35 0.17 -14.73
CA MET A 195 11.31 0.25 -16.19
C MET A 195 11.73 -1.06 -16.86
N LEU A 196 10.93 -1.48 -17.83
CA LEU A 196 11.16 -2.67 -18.66
C LEU A 196 11.48 -2.27 -20.11
N ARG A 197 12.69 -2.61 -20.57
CA ARG A 197 13.32 -2.30 -21.89
C ARG A 197 13.50 -0.82 -22.23
N LYS A 198 12.49 0.02 -22.02
CA LYS A 198 12.41 1.42 -22.46
C LYS A 198 11.23 2.14 -21.77
N PRO A 199 11.20 3.48 -21.71
CA PRO A 199 10.14 4.23 -21.02
C PRO A 199 8.72 4.06 -21.57
N TRP A 200 8.53 3.70 -22.84
CA TRP A 200 7.21 3.55 -23.47
C TRP A 200 7.08 2.25 -24.29
N LYS A 201 5.86 1.71 -24.36
CA LYS A 201 5.52 0.65 -25.32
C LYS A 201 5.64 1.21 -26.73
N GLY A 202 6.48 0.59 -27.56
CA GLY A 202 6.63 0.91 -28.98
C GLY A 202 6.42 -0.33 -29.84
N PHE A 203 6.47 -0.18 -31.17
CA PHE A 203 6.17 -1.28 -32.10
C PHE A 203 7.23 -2.40 -32.12
N THR A 204 8.51 -2.05 -32.14
CA THR A 204 9.64 -3.01 -31.99
C THR A 204 9.86 -3.32 -30.52
N ASN A 205 10.21 -4.57 -30.15
CA ASN A 205 10.55 -4.97 -28.78
C ASN A 205 9.51 -4.46 -27.76
N SER A 206 8.25 -4.78 -28.04
CA SER A 206 7.08 -4.21 -27.38
C SER A 206 6.78 -4.84 -26.02
N TYR A 207 7.24 -6.07 -25.80
CA TYR A 207 7.23 -6.84 -24.56
C TYR A 207 8.63 -7.36 -24.23
N CYS A 208 8.80 -7.91 -23.04
CA CYS A 208 9.98 -8.64 -22.59
C CYS A 208 9.95 -10.08 -23.13
N GLU A 209 10.93 -10.44 -23.94
CA GLU A 209 11.06 -11.77 -24.57
C GLU A 209 11.51 -12.82 -23.56
#